data_AF-A0A074WTC2-F1
#
_entry.id   AF-A0A074WTC2-F1
#
_cell.length_a   1.000
_cell.length_b   1.000
_cell.length_c   1.000
_cell.angle_alpha   90.00
_cell.angle_beta   90.00
_cell.angle_gamma   90.00
#
_symmetry.space_group_name_H-M   'P 1'
#
loop_
_entity.id
_entity.type
_entity.pdbx_description
1 polymer ?
#
loop_
_entity_poly.entity_id
_entity_poly.type
_entity_poly.pdbx_seq_one_letter_code
_entity_poly.pdbx_strand_id
1 'polypeptide(L)'
;SSLFDNKFLSDVTIKFGGQQLSCHKVVLARKSEYFYRAFSSQFSVAWSNEVDLGDDEDLEAIRAMFRHMYDLPYVQIRLFTDTDSTNEDLLFHIGIFTAADKYDVATLRPLVVKKFKALMETNWESESFATSIQKFTGPSAGHLADNTLQTAAAAFCAEKLPQLIKSDAFVKMIQEEEPFTGRLLTGFLEGGNGDYIIQLKTCKKSDCRNTDPSTAKDFSCPHCVVCGISGSTGVHTGIGYEYGLVDYKKARLL
;
A
#
# COMPACT_ATOMS: atom_id res chain seq x y z
N SER A 1 19.31 1.29 22.67
CA SER A 1 20.35 2.00 23.45
C SER A 1 19.77 2.53 24.76
N SER A 2 20.58 2.63 25.83
CA SER A 2 20.22 3.32 27.09
C SER A 2 20.11 4.84 26.97
N LEU A 3 20.51 5.39 25.81
CA LEU A 3 20.45 6.81 25.48
C LEU A 3 19.11 7.27 24.91
N PHE A 4 18.19 6.34 24.60
CA PHE A 4 16.87 6.70 24.08
C PHE A 4 16.05 7.43 25.15
N ASP A 5 15.54 8.62 24.81
CA ASP A 5 14.78 9.50 25.70
C ASP A 5 15.48 9.74 27.05
N ASN A 6 16.77 10.04 26.98
CA ASN A 6 17.63 10.22 28.13
C ASN A 6 18.29 11.60 28.08
N LYS A 7 18.20 12.36 29.18
CA LYS A 7 18.82 13.69 29.30
C LYS A 7 20.35 13.66 29.42
N PHE A 8 20.92 12.52 29.77
CA PHE A 8 22.35 12.37 29.90
C PHE A 8 23.02 12.55 28.52
N LEU A 9 23.81 13.62 28.37
CA LEU A 9 24.48 14.04 27.13
C LEU A 9 23.54 14.41 25.96
N SER A 10 22.25 14.59 26.22
CA SER A 10 21.33 15.11 25.20
C SER A 10 21.64 16.56 24.88
N ASP A 11 21.62 16.90 23.59
CA ASP A 11 21.93 18.22 23.04
C ASP A 11 20.80 18.74 22.12
N VAL A 12 19.68 18.00 22.04
CA VAL A 12 18.47 18.43 21.34
C VAL A 12 17.21 17.82 21.97
N THR A 13 16.15 18.62 22.06
CA THR A 13 14.79 18.20 22.42
C THR A 13 13.94 18.18 21.15
N ILE A 14 13.32 17.03 20.86
CA ILE A 14 12.37 16.91 19.75
C ILE A 14 10.95 17.07 20.30
N LYS A 15 10.14 17.94 19.71
CA LYS A 15 8.72 18.15 20.03
C LYS A 15 7.84 17.63 18.89
N PHE A 16 6.74 16.96 19.23
CA PHE A 16 5.77 16.43 18.26
C PHE A 16 4.44 16.12 18.96
N GLY A 17 3.32 16.62 18.44
CA GLY A 17 1.97 16.38 18.96
C GLY A 17 1.85 16.53 20.48
N GLY A 18 2.38 17.63 21.02
CA GLY A 18 2.43 17.91 22.47
C GLY A 18 3.37 17.02 23.30
N GLN A 19 4.07 16.06 22.70
CA GLN A 19 5.10 15.23 23.34
C GLN A 19 6.50 15.82 23.14
N GLN A 20 7.44 15.37 23.96
CA GLN A 20 8.85 15.76 23.87
C GLN A 20 9.78 14.58 24.15
N LEU A 21 10.91 14.52 23.42
CA LEU A 21 11.96 13.50 23.58
C LEU A 21 13.32 14.15 23.73
N SER A 22 14.08 13.74 24.76
CA SER A 22 15.49 14.15 24.91
C SER A 22 16.37 13.31 23.99
N CYS A 23 17.09 13.95 23.07
CA CYS A 23 17.83 13.30 21.99
C CYS A 23 19.27 13.79 21.82
N HIS A 24 20.01 13.09 20.96
CA HIS A 24 21.42 13.34 20.66
C HIS A 24 21.58 13.64 19.17
N LYS A 25 21.97 14.86 18.80
CA LYS A 25 22.11 15.33 17.41
C LYS A 25 22.96 14.38 16.58
N VAL A 26 24.07 13.89 17.14
CA VAL A 26 24.97 12.94 16.45
C VAL A 26 24.30 11.60 16.14
N VAL A 27 23.43 11.09 17.03
CA VAL A 27 22.72 9.82 16.81
C VAL A 27 21.68 10.01 15.71
N LEU A 28 20.90 11.09 15.79
CA LEU A 28 19.87 11.41 14.79
C LEU A 28 20.49 11.65 13.41
N ALA A 29 21.50 12.51 13.33
CA ALA A 29 22.21 12.84 12.08
C ALA A 29 22.86 11.63 11.42
N ARG A 30 23.34 10.66 12.21
CA ARG A 30 23.89 9.40 11.66
C ARG A 30 22.82 8.52 11.00
N LYS A 31 21.57 8.61 11.47
CA LYS A 31 20.48 7.71 11.08
C LYS A 31 19.49 8.33 10.09
N SER A 32 19.53 9.65 9.95
CA SER A 32 18.58 10.43 9.16
C SER A 32 19.31 11.57 8.45
N GLU A 33 19.20 11.56 7.12
CA GLU A 33 19.74 12.62 6.27
C GLU A 33 19.01 13.96 6.50
N TYR A 34 17.70 13.91 6.81
CA TYR A 34 16.94 15.08 7.23
C TYR A 34 17.57 15.75 8.46
N PHE A 35 17.82 14.99 9.53
CA PHE A 35 18.42 15.53 10.75
C PHE A 35 19.89 15.94 10.55
N TYR A 36 20.65 15.21 9.72
CA TYR A 36 22.00 15.62 9.33
C TYR A 36 21.99 17.02 8.71
N ARG A 37 21.11 17.25 7.73
CA ARG A 37 20.95 18.57 7.09
C ARG A 37 20.45 19.61 8.07
N ALA A 38 19.45 19.29 8.88
CA ALA A 38 18.90 20.22 9.86
C ALA A 38 19.99 20.74 10.83
N PHE A 39 20.85 19.84 11.34
CA PHE A 39 21.89 20.18 12.31
C PHE A 39 23.18 20.74 11.71
N SER A 40 23.42 20.52 10.42
CA SER A 40 24.61 21.05 9.71
C SER A 40 24.32 22.31 8.88
N SER A 41 23.06 22.73 8.80
CA SER A 41 22.67 23.91 8.03
C SER A 41 23.14 25.23 8.65
N GLN A 42 23.10 26.31 7.87
CA GLN A 42 23.37 27.67 8.34
C GLN A 42 22.13 28.32 9.00
N PHE A 43 21.00 27.61 9.06
CA PHE A 43 19.75 28.14 9.59
C PHE A 43 19.70 28.04 11.12
N SER A 44 18.79 28.80 11.74
CA SER A 44 18.62 28.84 13.20
C SER A 44 18.37 27.46 13.84
N VAL A 45 17.77 26.53 13.09
CA VAL A 45 17.52 25.14 13.52
C VAL A 45 18.82 24.41 13.89
N ALA A 46 19.93 24.68 13.22
CA ALA A 46 21.21 24.04 13.55
C ALA A 46 21.72 24.43 14.95
N TRP A 47 21.47 25.69 15.33
CA TRP A 47 21.91 26.30 16.60
C TRP A 47 20.89 26.10 17.73
N SER A 48 19.64 25.79 17.38
CA SER A 48 18.60 25.45 18.35
C SER A 48 18.91 24.14 19.07
N ASN A 49 18.56 24.09 20.35
CA ASN A 49 18.48 22.86 21.13
C ASN A 49 17.06 22.26 21.10
N GLU A 50 16.17 22.80 20.29
CA GLU A 50 14.81 22.30 20.09
C GLU A 50 14.48 22.18 18.61
N VAL A 51 13.85 21.06 18.22
CA VAL A 51 13.27 20.85 16.89
C VAL A 51 11.81 20.45 17.08
N ASP A 52 10.92 21.19 16.43
CA ASP A 52 9.49 20.91 16.42
C ASP A 52 9.10 20.24 15.11
N LEU A 53 8.48 19.07 15.20
CA LEU A 53 8.01 18.28 14.06
C LEU A 53 6.55 18.57 13.70
N GLY A 54 5.84 19.34 14.53
CA GLY A 54 4.42 19.67 14.37
C GLY A 54 3.47 18.69 15.06
N ASP A 55 2.17 18.95 14.90
CA ASP A 55 1.08 18.24 15.59
C ASP A 55 0.30 17.25 14.70
N ASP A 56 0.55 17.28 13.37
CA ASP A 56 -0.17 16.43 12.41
C ASP A 56 0.40 15.01 12.29
N GLU A 57 1.48 14.70 13.02
CA GLU A 57 2.18 13.43 12.95
C GLU A 57 1.52 12.33 13.80
N ASP A 58 1.60 11.08 13.33
CA ASP A 58 1.27 9.92 14.13
C ASP A 58 2.31 9.73 15.25
N LEU A 59 1.88 9.99 16.48
CA LEU A 59 2.71 9.95 17.69
C LEU A 59 3.44 8.62 17.88
N GLU A 60 2.77 7.51 17.60
CA GLU A 60 3.33 6.17 17.77
C GLU A 60 4.32 5.85 16.64
N ALA A 61 4.02 6.28 15.41
CA ALA A 61 4.93 6.15 14.29
C ALA A 61 6.24 6.94 14.50
N ILE A 62 6.15 8.18 14.96
CA ILE A 62 7.32 9.03 15.27
C ILE A 62 8.14 8.40 16.40
N ARG A 63 7.49 7.95 17.48
CA ARG A 63 8.18 7.30 18.59
C ARG A 63 8.89 6.02 18.14
N ALA A 64 8.24 5.20 17.32
CA ALA A 64 8.83 3.99 16.74
C ALA A 64 10.05 4.31 15.84
N MET A 65 9.96 5.36 15.03
CA MET A 65 11.08 5.85 14.21
C MET A 65 12.27 6.25 15.07
N PHE A 66 12.07 7.05 16.13
CA PHE A 66 13.17 7.41 17.03
C PHE A 66 13.75 6.20 17.74
N ARG A 67 12.94 5.23 18.18
CA ARG A 67 13.46 3.98 18.76
C ARG A 67 14.44 3.29 17.80
N HIS A 68 14.09 3.18 16.52
CA HIS A 68 14.98 2.62 15.50
C HIS A 68 16.29 3.38 15.37
N MET A 69 16.26 4.72 15.40
CA MET A 69 17.50 5.53 15.37
C MET A 69 18.45 5.21 16.53
N TYR A 70 17.92 4.79 17.67
CA TYR A 70 18.70 4.36 18.84
C TYR A 70 18.97 2.85 18.89
N ASP A 71 18.88 2.18 17.74
CA ASP A 71 19.10 0.74 17.58
C ASP A 71 18.21 -0.11 18.51
N LEU A 72 17.00 0.40 18.80
CA LEU A 72 15.96 -0.36 19.49
C LEU A 72 14.97 -0.91 18.46
N PRO A 73 14.31 -2.04 18.76
CA PRO A 73 13.16 -2.48 17.98
C PRO A 73 12.12 -1.36 17.91
N TYR A 74 11.76 -0.96 16.68
CA TYR A 74 10.70 0.03 16.44
C TYR A 74 9.34 -0.52 16.89
N VAL A 75 9.18 -1.83 16.82
CA VAL A 75 8.02 -2.58 17.32
C VAL A 75 8.23 -2.95 18.78
N GLN A 76 7.32 -2.54 19.68
CA GLN A 76 7.28 -3.09 21.04
C GLN A 76 6.50 -4.41 21.05
N ILE A 77 7.08 -5.44 21.68
CA ILE A 77 6.50 -6.79 21.79
C ILE A 77 5.09 -6.74 22.42
N ARG A 78 4.81 -5.76 23.30
CA ARG A 78 3.51 -5.61 23.98
C ARG A 78 2.37 -5.06 23.12
N LEU A 79 2.64 -4.53 21.93
CA LEU A 79 1.58 -4.06 21.02
C LEU A 79 0.90 -5.23 20.28
N PHE A 80 1.52 -6.42 20.26
CA PHE A 80 1.04 -7.60 19.51
C PHE A 80 0.47 -8.70 20.41
N THR A 81 0.20 -8.39 21.68
CA THR A 81 -0.37 -9.35 22.63
C THR A 81 -1.84 -9.00 22.90
N ASP A 82 -2.73 -9.82 22.32
CA ASP A 82 -4.09 -10.17 22.79
C ASP A 82 -5.37 -9.64 22.09
N THR A 83 -5.35 -9.06 20.89
CA THR A 83 -6.61 -8.86 20.14
C THR A 83 -6.47 -9.02 18.63
N ASP A 84 -7.52 -9.56 17.99
CA ASP A 84 -7.78 -9.75 16.55
C ASP A 84 -7.64 -8.49 15.64
N SER A 85 -6.87 -7.46 16.00
CA SER A 85 -6.82 -6.16 15.29
C SER A 85 -5.67 -6.06 14.28
N THR A 86 -5.62 -7.01 13.34
CA THR A 86 -4.62 -7.10 12.26
C THR A 86 -4.54 -5.88 11.32
N ASN A 87 -5.59 -5.04 11.26
CA ASN A 87 -5.60 -3.83 10.43
C ASN A 87 -4.93 -2.62 11.08
N GLU A 88 -5.07 -2.48 12.39
CA GLU A 88 -4.42 -1.40 13.12
C GLU A 88 -2.90 -1.58 13.03
N ASP A 89 -2.43 -2.83 13.04
CA ASP A 89 -1.03 -3.19 12.80
C ASP A 89 -0.54 -2.84 11.39
N LEU A 90 -1.37 -3.03 10.35
CA LEU A 90 -1.03 -2.63 8.97
C LEU A 90 -0.91 -1.10 8.87
N LEU A 91 -1.89 -0.37 9.41
CA LEU A 91 -1.90 1.09 9.41
C LEU A 91 -0.74 1.67 10.24
N PHE A 92 -0.41 1.03 11.37
CA PHE A 92 0.74 1.40 12.17
C PHE A 92 2.06 1.27 11.38
N HIS A 93 2.25 0.15 10.66
CA HIS A 93 3.41 -0.01 9.80
C HIS A 93 3.45 1.02 8.65
N ILE A 94 2.31 1.36 8.08
CA ILE A 94 2.20 2.45 7.09
C ILE A 94 2.61 3.80 7.67
N GLY A 95 2.14 4.14 8.88
CA GLY A 95 2.51 5.37 9.58
C GLY A 95 4.01 5.46 9.81
N ILE A 96 4.63 4.36 10.26
CA ILE A 96 6.08 4.30 10.47
C ILE A 96 6.85 4.45 9.17
N PHE A 97 6.39 3.83 8.08
CA PHE A 97 7.03 3.98 6.77
C PHE A 97 6.94 5.43 6.29
N THR A 98 5.79 6.07 6.46
CA THR A 98 5.57 7.48 6.10
C THR A 98 6.51 8.40 6.88
N ALA A 99 6.62 8.21 8.20
CA ALA A 99 7.58 8.94 9.02
C ALA A 99 9.03 8.68 8.56
N ALA A 100 9.40 7.43 8.30
CA ALA A 100 10.73 7.07 7.85
C ALA A 100 11.09 7.66 6.49
N ASP A 101 10.13 7.79 5.58
CA ASP A 101 10.31 8.46 4.29
C ASP A 101 10.45 9.98 4.47
N LYS A 102 9.53 10.59 5.24
CA LYS A 102 9.52 12.04 5.51
C LYS A 102 10.81 12.54 6.16
N TYR A 103 11.32 11.82 7.16
CA TYR A 103 12.54 12.17 7.88
C TYR A 103 13.78 11.43 7.37
N ASP A 104 13.70 10.82 6.19
CA ASP A 104 14.78 10.13 5.48
C ASP A 104 15.62 9.17 6.35
N VAL A 105 14.92 8.21 6.95
CA VAL A 105 15.47 7.13 7.77
C VAL A 105 15.56 5.85 6.93
N ALA A 106 16.46 5.86 5.95
CA ALA A 106 16.59 4.79 4.94
C ALA A 106 16.70 3.38 5.52
N THR A 107 17.31 3.21 6.68
CA THR A 107 17.49 1.88 7.32
C THR A 107 16.22 1.30 7.94
N LEU A 108 15.19 2.13 8.20
CA LEU A 108 13.93 1.68 8.79
C LEU A 108 12.96 1.16 7.73
N ARG A 109 12.88 1.83 6.58
CA ARG A 109 11.99 1.50 5.46
C ARG A 109 11.99 0.01 5.06
N PRO A 110 13.14 -0.67 4.81
CA PRO A 110 13.14 -2.09 4.46
C PRO A 110 12.70 -3.02 5.60
N LEU A 111 12.93 -2.64 6.87
CA LEU A 111 12.44 -3.42 8.01
C LEU A 111 10.92 -3.37 8.12
N VAL A 112 10.35 -2.19 7.86
CA VAL A 112 8.90 -1.99 7.83
C VAL A 112 8.28 -2.79 6.69
N VAL A 113 8.81 -2.70 5.46
CA VAL A 113 8.33 -3.50 4.31
C VAL A 113 8.34 -4.99 4.64
N LYS A 114 9.41 -5.50 5.26
CA LYS A 114 9.51 -6.92 5.62
C LYS A 114 8.40 -7.34 6.60
N LYS A 115 8.17 -6.56 7.66
CA LYS A 115 7.15 -6.88 8.67
C LYS A 115 5.73 -6.68 8.14
N PHE A 116 5.51 -5.64 7.34
CA PHE A 116 4.26 -5.40 6.65
C PHE A 116 3.86 -6.57 5.75
N LYS A 117 4.78 -7.08 4.91
CA LYS A 117 4.52 -8.28 4.09
C LYS A 117 4.15 -9.50 4.93
N ALA A 118 4.88 -9.74 6.03
CA ALA A 118 4.59 -10.87 6.92
C ALA A 118 3.18 -10.76 7.55
N LEU A 119 2.74 -9.54 7.87
CA LEU A 119 1.41 -9.30 8.40
C LEU A 119 0.33 -9.49 7.32
N MET A 120 0.57 -9.05 6.09
CA MET A 120 -0.33 -9.30 4.95
C MET A 120 -0.55 -10.80 4.73
N GLU A 121 0.51 -11.62 4.78
CA GLU A 121 0.40 -13.09 4.66
C GLU A 121 -0.55 -13.71 5.69
N THR A 122 -0.64 -13.11 6.89
CA THR A 122 -1.51 -13.61 7.96
C THR A 122 -2.92 -13.05 7.94
N ASN A 123 -3.17 -11.96 7.20
CA ASN A 123 -4.40 -11.17 7.32
C ASN A 123 -5.17 -10.93 6.00
N TRP A 124 -4.63 -11.37 4.87
CA TRP A 124 -5.22 -11.05 3.56
C TRP A 124 -6.63 -11.59 3.33
N GLU A 125 -7.05 -12.61 4.08
CA GLU A 125 -8.40 -13.19 4.02
C GLU A 125 -9.45 -12.41 4.83
N SER A 126 -9.03 -11.43 5.65
CA SER A 126 -9.97 -10.65 6.45
C SER A 126 -10.84 -9.75 5.57
N GLU A 127 -12.11 -9.56 5.97
CA GLU A 127 -13.06 -8.69 5.25
C GLU A 127 -12.58 -7.23 5.17
N SER A 128 -11.68 -6.85 6.05
CA SER A 128 -11.22 -5.49 6.27
C SER A 128 -9.82 -5.23 5.69
N PHE A 129 -9.19 -6.25 5.10
CA PHE A 129 -7.92 -6.13 4.36
C PHE A 129 -7.99 -5.08 3.25
N ALA A 130 -9.04 -5.09 2.43
CA ALA A 130 -9.22 -4.13 1.34
C ALA A 130 -9.20 -2.68 1.85
N THR A 131 -9.93 -2.39 2.92
CA THR A 131 -9.95 -1.06 3.55
C THR A 131 -8.56 -0.62 4.04
N SER A 132 -7.77 -1.55 4.58
CA SER A 132 -6.41 -1.25 5.06
C SER A 132 -5.45 -0.92 3.92
N ILE A 133 -5.55 -1.64 2.80
CA ILE A 133 -4.77 -1.36 1.60
C ILE A 133 -5.21 -0.02 0.98
N GLN A 134 -6.52 0.20 0.86
CA GLN A 134 -7.10 1.42 0.30
C GLN A 134 -6.57 2.69 0.98
N LYS A 135 -6.53 2.69 2.32
CA LYS A 135 -6.05 3.84 3.11
C LYS A 135 -4.63 4.29 2.77
N PHE A 136 -3.81 3.43 2.17
CA PHE A 136 -2.43 3.74 1.82
C PHE A 136 -2.12 3.71 0.32
N THR A 137 -3.00 3.14 -0.49
CA THR A 137 -2.78 3.06 -1.94
C THR A 137 -3.63 4.02 -2.74
N GLY A 138 -4.59 4.70 -2.10
CA GLY A 138 -5.45 5.68 -2.76
C GLY A 138 -4.85 7.09 -2.93
N PRO A 139 -5.51 8.00 -3.65
CA PRO A 139 -5.08 9.39 -3.86
C PRO A 139 -4.84 10.17 -2.56
N SER A 140 -5.50 9.77 -1.47
CA SER A 140 -5.35 10.35 -0.14
C SER A 140 -4.11 9.86 0.60
N ALA A 141 -3.48 8.78 0.13
CA ALA A 141 -2.20 8.35 0.67
C ALA A 141 -1.13 9.35 0.22
N GLY A 142 -0.48 9.99 1.20
CA GLY A 142 0.49 11.04 0.95
C GLY A 142 1.52 10.67 -0.13
N HIS A 143 2.04 11.68 -0.82
CA HIS A 143 3.09 11.49 -1.82
C HIS A 143 4.40 11.07 -1.14
N LEU A 144 4.59 9.75 -0.99
CA LEU A 144 5.86 9.18 -0.55
C LEU A 144 6.89 9.26 -1.67
N ALA A 145 8.11 9.68 -1.32
CA ALA A 145 9.24 9.62 -2.22
C ALA A 145 9.65 8.16 -2.48
N ASP A 146 9.56 7.32 -1.44
CA ASP A 146 9.76 5.88 -1.54
C ASP A 146 8.44 5.13 -1.76
N ASN A 147 8.33 4.46 -2.90
CA ASN A 147 7.16 3.69 -3.28
C ASN A 147 7.26 2.19 -2.94
N THR A 148 8.33 1.74 -2.27
CA THR A 148 8.61 0.31 -2.04
C THR A 148 7.53 -0.38 -1.22
N LEU A 149 6.90 0.31 -0.27
CA LEU A 149 5.80 -0.27 0.51
C LEU A 149 4.55 -0.50 -0.35
N GLN A 150 4.16 0.46 -1.19
CA GLN A 150 3.03 0.29 -2.12
C GLN A 150 3.35 -0.78 -3.18
N THR A 151 4.57 -0.80 -3.70
CA THR A 151 5.02 -1.83 -4.67
C THR A 151 4.97 -3.21 -4.02
N ALA A 152 5.39 -3.34 -2.77
CA ALA A 152 5.26 -4.56 -1.99
C ALA A 152 3.80 -5.00 -1.80
N ALA A 153 2.90 -4.06 -1.47
CA ALA A 153 1.48 -4.33 -1.31
C ALA A 153 0.84 -4.78 -2.63
N ALA A 154 1.11 -4.07 -3.72
CA ALA A 154 0.59 -4.39 -5.05
C ALA A 154 1.09 -5.75 -5.55
N ALA A 155 2.38 -6.05 -5.39
CA ALA A 155 2.95 -7.35 -5.76
C ALA A 155 2.31 -8.50 -4.98
N PHE A 156 2.10 -8.33 -3.67
CA PHE A 156 1.40 -9.33 -2.86
C PHE A 156 -0.05 -9.52 -3.32
N CYS A 157 -0.78 -8.43 -3.55
CA CYS A 157 -2.16 -8.50 -4.02
C CYS A 157 -2.27 -9.12 -5.42
N ALA A 158 -1.27 -8.91 -6.28
CA ALA A 158 -1.18 -9.56 -7.58
C ALA A 158 -1.01 -11.08 -7.46
N GLU A 159 -0.17 -11.54 -6.51
CA GLU A 159 0.04 -12.96 -6.22
C GLU A 159 -1.26 -13.63 -5.73
N LYS A 160 -1.99 -12.98 -4.81
CA LYS A 160 -3.25 -13.49 -4.25
C LYS A 160 -4.49 -13.08 -5.04
N LEU A 161 -4.32 -12.51 -6.24
CA LEU A 161 -5.41 -11.93 -7.02
C LEU A 161 -6.57 -12.91 -7.26
N PRO A 162 -6.35 -14.20 -7.64
CA PRO A 162 -7.45 -15.14 -7.88
C PRO A 162 -8.37 -15.37 -6.68
N GLN A 163 -7.86 -15.18 -5.46
CA GLN A 163 -8.66 -15.28 -4.23
C GLN A 163 -9.28 -13.93 -3.87
N LEU A 164 -8.52 -12.84 -3.98
CA LEU A 164 -8.96 -11.51 -3.59
C LEU A 164 -10.12 -10.97 -4.46
N ILE A 165 -10.17 -11.30 -5.75
CA ILE A 165 -11.28 -10.87 -6.64
C ILE A 165 -12.65 -11.47 -6.27
N LYS A 166 -12.69 -12.46 -5.37
CA LYS A 166 -13.94 -13.01 -4.84
C LYS A 166 -14.56 -12.11 -3.76
N SER A 167 -13.79 -11.16 -3.23
CA SER A 167 -14.26 -10.17 -2.26
C SER A 167 -14.79 -8.93 -2.98
N ASP A 168 -16.08 -8.65 -2.83
CA ASP A 168 -16.72 -7.44 -3.38
C ASP A 168 -16.06 -6.15 -2.87
N ALA A 169 -15.62 -6.15 -1.61
CA ALA A 169 -14.92 -5.02 -1.01
C ALA A 169 -13.58 -4.74 -1.73
N PHE A 170 -12.83 -5.80 -2.06
CA PHE A 170 -11.57 -5.66 -2.78
C PHE A 170 -11.78 -5.23 -4.24
N VAL A 171 -12.79 -5.79 -4.92
CA VAL A 171 -13.15 -5.38 -6.28
C VAL A 171 -13.56 -3.91 -6.33
N LYS A 172 -14.36 -3.45 -5.36
CA LYS A 172 -14.76 -2.05 -5.25
C LYS A 172 -13.55 -1.15 -5.03
N MET A 173 -12.63 -1.53 -4.16
CA MET A 173 -11.37 -0.79 -3.95
C MET A 173 -10.57 -0.63 -5.26
N ILE A 174 -10.39 -1.69 -6.04
CA ILE A 174 -9.68 -1.61 -7.34
C ILE A 174 -10.39 -0.62 -8.29
N GLN A 175 -11.72 -0.62 -8.31
CA GLN A 175 -12.49 0.28 -9.18
C GLN A 175 -12.40 1.75 -8.79
N GLU A 176 -12.19 2.04 -7.50
CA GLU A 176 -12.17 3.40 -6.96
C GLU A 176 -10.74 3.99 -6.92
N GLU A 177 -9.70 3.16 -6.89
CA GLU A 177 -8.31 3.59 -6.63
C GLU A 177 -7.37 3.45 -7.84
N GLU A 178 -7.34 4.46 -8.72
CA GLU A 178 -6.53 4.45 -9.95
C GLU A 178 -5.02 4.17 -9.74
N PRO A 179 -4.29 4.82 -8.80
CA PRO A 179 -2.85 4.59 -8.64
C PRO A 179 -2.52 3.17 -8.16
N PHE A 180 -3.40 2.56 -7.38
CA PHE A 180 -3.24 1.19 -6.91
C PHE A 180 -3.47 0.19 -8.02
N THR A 181 -4.54 0.39 -8.80
CA THR A 181 -4.92 -0.51 -9.91
C THR A 181 -3.81 -0.64 -10.95
N GLY A 182 -3.18 0.46 -11.35
CA GLY A 182 -2.02 0.42 -12.25
C GLY A 182 -0.85 -0.41 -11.70
N ARG A 183 -0.53 -0.26 -10.40
CA ARG A 183 0.55 -1.04 -9.75
C ARG A 183 0.19 -2.51 -9.61
N LEU A 184 -1.06 -2.81 -9.28
CA LEU A 184 -1.57 -4.17 -9.17
C LEU A 184 -1.47 -4.89 -10.52
N LEU A 185 -1.92 -4.25 -11.60
CA LEU A 185 -1.82 -4.81 -12.95
C LEU A 185 -0.37 -5.02 -13.37
N THR A 186 0.52 -4.07 -13.08
CA THR A 186 1.96 -4.21 -13.36
C THR A 186 2.54 -5.43 -12.63
N GLY A 187 2.29 -5.56 -11.32
CA GLY A 187 2.75 -6.70 -10.54
C GLY A 187 2.17 -8.04 -11.03
N PHE A 188 0.92 -8.05 -11.51
CA PHE A 188 0.30 -9.25 -12.06
C PHE A 188 0.92 -9.68 -13.39
N LEU A 189 1.24 -8.73 -14.27
CA LEU A 189 1.87 -9.01 -15.56
C LEU A 189 3.34 -9.40 -15.43
N GLU A 190 4.08 -8.77 -14.52
CA GLU A 190 5.51 -9.04 -14.29
C GLU A 190 5.76 -10.30 -13.45
N GLY A 191 4.82 -10.69 -12.58
CA GLY A 191 4.96 -11.83 -11.67
C GLY A 191 4.77 -13.22 -12.30
N GLY A 192 4.27 -13.30 -13.54
CA GLY A 192 4.08 -14.60 -14.20
C GLY A 192 5.26 -14.99 -15.08
N ASN A 193 6.01 -15.99 -14.63
CA ASN A 193 6.94 -16.78 -15.45
C ASN A 193 6.23 -17.73 -16.44
N GLY A 194 4.99 -17.44 -16.84
CA GLY A 194 4.22 -18.24 -17.79
C GLY A 194 3.68 -17.34 -18.86
N ASP A 195 3.76 -17.78 -20.13
CA ASP A 195 3.00 -17.20 -21.23
C ASP A 195 1.54 -17.03 -20.77
N TYR A 196 1.16 -15.81 -20.40
CA TYR A 196 -0.23 -15.49 -20.16
C TYR A 196 -0.92 -15.48 -21.51
N ILE A 197 -1.36 -16.65 -21.96
CA ILE A 197 -2.30 -16.74 -23.07
C ILE A 197 -3.62 -16.18 -22.53
N ILE A 198 -3.86 -14.88 -22.78
CA ILE A 198 -5.20 -14.32 -22.72
C ILE A 198 -5.99 -15.07 -23.79
N GLN A 199 -6.70 -16.13 -23.39
CA GLN A 199 -7.60 -16.84 -24.30
C GLN A 199 -8.81 -15.95 -24.59
N LEU A 200 -8.65 -15.09 -25.59
CA LEU A 200 -9.75 -14.37 -26.19
C LEU A 200 -10.69 -15.39 -26.83
N LYS A 201 -11.88 -15.59 -26.26
CA LYS A 201 -12.89 -16.47 -26.84
C LYS A 201 -13.48 -15.80 -28.08
N THR A 202 -13.25 -16.39 -29.25
CA THR A 202 -13.86 -15.96 -30.51
C THR A 202 -15.34 -16.35 -30.58
N CYS A 203 -16.18 -15.46 -31.09
CA CYS A 203 -17.60 -15.73 -31.31
C CYS A 203 -17.78 -16.88 -32.33
N LYS A 204 -18.54 -17.92 -31.97
CA LYS A 204 -18.82 -19.09 -32.84
C LYS A 204 -20.14 -19.00 -33.63
N LYS A 205 -20.81 -17.84 -33.66
CA LYS A 205 -22.00 -17.65 -34.50
C LYS A 205 -21.60 -17.63 -35.97
N SER A 206 -22.34 -18.37 -36.80
CA SER A 206 -22.14 -18.49 -38.24
C SER A 206 -22.15 -17.16 -38.99
N ASP A 207 -22.83 -16.15 -38.45
CA ASP A 207 -23.08 -14.88 -39.13
C ASP A 207 -22.16 -13.75 -38.63
N CYS A 208 -21.17 -14.08 -37.79
CA CYS A 208 -20.23 -13.10 -37.25
C CYS A 208 -19.17 -12.74 -38.30
N ARG A 209 -19.25 -11.51 -38.85
CA ARG A 209 -18.37 -11.05 -39.95
C ARG A 209 -16.94 -10.61 -39.55
N ASN A 210 -16.58 -10.65 -38.27
CA ASN A 210 -15.21 -10.34 -37.82
C ASN A 210 -14.46 -11.63 -37.50
N THR A 211 -13.63 -12.05 -38.45
CA THR A 211 -12.83 -13.29 -38.37
C THR A 211 -11.37 -13.05 -37.96
N ASP A 212 -10.94 -11.81 -37.75
CA ASP A 212 -9.54 -11.49 -37.46
C ASP A 212 -9.37 -10.79 -36.10
N PRO A 213 -8.70 -11.42 -35.12
CA PRO A 213 -8.41 -10.82 -33.81
C PRO A 213 -7.43 -9.63 -33.85
N SER A 214 -6.67 -9.45 -34.94
CA SER A 214 -5.52 -8.54 -34.99
C SER A 214 -5.86 -7.05 -35.17
N THR A 215 -7.11 -6.71 -35.48
CA THR A 215 -7.54 -5.32 -35.73
C THR A 215 -8.28 -4.65 -34.55
N ALA A 216 -8.46 -5.32 -33.42
CA ALA A 216 -9.15 -4.76 -32.25
C ALA A 216 -8.22 -3.83 -31.46
N LYS A 217 -8.26 -2.52 -31.76
CA LYS A 217 -7.43 -1.50 -31.08
C LYS A 217 -8.05 -0.89 -29.81
N ASP A 218 -9.27 -1.25 -29.43
CA ASP A 218 -9.92 -0.70 -28.25
C ASP A 218 -10.49 -1.81 -27.35
N PHE A 219 -9.91 -1.95 -26.16
CA PHE A 219 -10.32 -2.94 -25.16
C PHE A 219 -11.46 -2.40 -24.31
N SER A 220 -12.71 -2.71 -24.70
CA SER A 220 -13.86 -2.56 -23.80
C SER A 220 -15.11 -3.37 -24.23
N CYS A 221 -15.09 -4.71 -24.23
CA CYS A 221 -16.36 -5.48 -24.04
C CYS A 221 -16.18 -6.98 -23.75
N PRO A 222 -17.04 -7.62 -22.91
CA PRO A 222 -16.87 -9.01 -22.50
C PRO A 222 -17.37 -10.11 -23.45
N HIS A 223 -17.93 -9.87 -24.67
CA HIS A 223 -18.40 -10.98 -25.55
C HIS A 223 -18.52 -10.72 -27.09
N CYS A 224 -17.74 -9.81 -27.69
CA CYS A 224 -17.90 -9.25 -29.07
C CYS A 224 -18.76 -7.98 -29.10
N VAL A 225 -18.21 -6.91 -29.72
CA VAL A 225 -18.68 -5.52 -29.61
C VAL A 225 -19.88 -5.17 -30.52
N VAL A 226 -20.20 -5.99 -31.53
CA VAL A 226 -21.13 -5.55 -32.61
C VAL A 226 -22.46 -6.31 -32.65
N CYS A 227 -22.54 -7.49 -32.02
CA CYS A 227 -23.78 -8.29 -31.99
C CYS A 227 -24.60 -7.88 -30.76
N GLY A 228 -25.39 -6.82 -30.90
CA GLY A 228 -26.19 -6.19 -29.85
C GLY A 228 -26.86 -7.18 -28.88
N ILE A 229 -26.69 -6.90 -27.60
CA ILE A 229 -27.39 -7.54 -26.48
C ILE A 229 -28.89 -7.34 -26.71
N SER A 230 -29.60 -8.40 -27.09
CA SER A 230 -31.02 -8.51 -26.80
C SER A 230 -31.18 -9.25 -25.46
N GLY A 231 -32.06 -8.74 -24.61
CA GLY A 231 -32.19 -9.06 -23.18
C GLY A 231 -32.59 -10.50 -22.82
N SER A 232 -32.44 -11.45 -23.74
CA SER A 232 -32.81 -12.87 -23.55
C SER A 232 -31.62 -13.82 -23.55
N THR A 233 -30.37 -13.33 -23.52
CA THR A 233 -29.18 -14.19 -23.60
C THR A 233 -28.64 -14.54 -22.22
N GLY A 234 -28.53 -15.84 -21.90
CA GLY A 234 -28.13 -16.31 -20.57
C GLY A 234 -26.61 -16.32 -20.36
N VAL A 235 -26.18 -16.02 -19.14
CA VAL A 235 -24.78 -15.97 -18.70
C VAL A 235 -24.43 -17.27 -17.96
N HIS A 236 -23.36 -17.96 -18.37
CA HIS A 236 -22.97 -19.23 -17.76
C HIS A 236 -22.05 -19.03 -16.54
N THR A 237 -22.52 -19.36 -15.34
CA THR A 237 -21.83 -19.09 -14.06
C THR A 237 -20.96 -20.25 -13.56
N GLY A 238 -20.72 -21.26 -14.40
CA GLY A 238 -19.95 -22.46 -14.04
C GLY A 238 -20.80 -23.58 -13.42
N ILE A 239 -22.04 -23.27 -13.00
CA ILE A 239 -23.05 -24.22 -12.51
C ILE A 239 -24.34 -24.23 -13.34
N GLY A 240 -24.45 -23.35 -14.34
CA GLY A 240 -25.59 -23.28 -15.27
C GLY A 240 -25.66 -21.95 -16.00
N TYR A 241 -26.70 -21.77 -16.84
CA TYR A 241 -27.00 -20.50 -17.52
C TYR A 241 -28.07 -19.70 -16.76
N GLU A 242 -27.80 -18.44 -16.44
CA GLU A 242 -28.73 -17.50 -15.84
C GLU A 242 -29.23 -16.47 -16.86
N TYR A 243 -30.54 -16.29 -16.96
CA TYR A 243 -31.17 -15.39 -17.94
C TYR A 243 -31.87 -14.22 -17.23
N GLY A 244 -31.90 -13.04 -17.88
CA GLY A 244 -32.66 -11.89 -17.38
C GLY A 244 -31.92 -10.97 -16.40
N LEU A 245 -30.59 -11.01 -16.37
CA LEU A 245 -29.78 -10.16 -15.48
C LEU A 245 -29.82 -8.69 -15.95
N VAL A 246 -30.46 -7.84 -15.15
CA VAL A 246 -30.45 -6.37 -15.27
C VAL A 246 -29.48 -5.83 -14.21
N ASP A 247 -28.67 -4.82 -14.54
CA ASP A 247 -27.78 -4.09 -13.62
C ASP A 247 -26.44 -4.73 -13.17
N TYR A 248 -25.75 -5.54 -14.01
CA TYR A 248 -24.35 -5.85 -13.72
C TYR A 248 -23.42 -4.67 -14.10
N LYS A 249 -22.76 -4.08 -13.10
CA LYS A 249 -21.78 -3.00 -13.32
C LYS A 249 -20.49 -3.58 -13.92
N LYS A 250 -20.14 -3.11 -15.11
CA LYS A 250 -18.86 -3.39 -15.79
C LYS A 250 -17.71 -2.85 -14.93
N ALA A 251 -16.83 -3.74 -14.44
CA ALA A 251 -15.53 -3.32 -13.94
C ALA A 251 -14.70 -2.76 -15.10
N ARG A 252 -14.38 -1.47 -15.04
CA ARG A 252 -13.46 -0.78 -15.94
C ARG A 252 -12.08 -0.89 -15.29
N LEU A 253 -11.15 -1.59 -15.94
CA LEU A 253 -9.73 -1.42 -15.67
C LEU A 253 -9.23 -0.46 -16.75
N LEU A 254 -8.95 0.79 -16.35
CA LEU A 254 -8.18 1.74 -17.14
C LEU A 254 -6.69 1.47 -16.91
#